data_AF-A0A8S3GXL2-F1
#
_entry.id   AF-A0A8S3GXL2-F1
#
_cell.length_a   1.000
_cell.length_b   1.000
_cell.length_c   1.000
_cell.angle_alpha   90.00
_cell.angle_beta   90.00
_cell.angle_gamma   90.00
#
_symmetry.space_group_name_H-M   'P 1'
#
loop_
_entity.id
_entity.type
_entity.pdbx_description
1 polymer ?
#
loop_
_entity_poly.entity_id
_entity_poly.type
_entity_poly.pdbx_seq_one_letter_code
_entity_poly.pdbx_strand_id
1 'polypeptide(L)'
;MASSSTDLGVNEHHEEIIRHYVRFSGEQKIVGLRSFHAAADDFKNQRLSDEEMMTANEVHEFLNEFIDILEKEFEQELTHQYRVNALLIKQLFQQAEQWFLKLNPNFDQLENRRLIDLIRDYEQQNLNKIKAKGNKQANTLMDPINDTKSTILLKTEIQRLQQSNDHLKQRLSKYEKDDELLNQQLEETTRLISNKEETFSQKLESNEKRL
;
A
#
# COMPACT_ATOMS: atom_id res chain seq x y z
N MET A 1 24.76 14.82 -17.76
CA MET A 1 23.56 15.67 -17.57
C MET A 1 23.10 15.45 -16.14
N ALA A 2 23.01 16.54 -15.37
CA ALA A 2 22.84 16.50 -13.93
C ALA A 2 21.43 16.04 -13.55
N SER A 3 21.33 14.94 -12.80
CA SER A 3 20.12 14.60 -12.06
C SER A 3 19.93 15.66 -10.97
N SER A 4 18.87 16.43 -11.07
CA SER A 4 18.45 17.37 -10.02
C SER A 4 18.28 16.61 -8.71
N SER A 5 18.98 17.05 -7.68
CA SER A 5 19.02 16.53 -6.31
C SER A 5 17.71 16.78 -5.53
N THR A 6 16.58 16.58 -6.19
CA THR A 6 15.21 16.75 -5.69
C THR A 6 14.35 15.54 -6.05
N ASP A 7 14.95 14.47 -6.59
CA ASP A 7 14.22 13.24 -6.84
C ASP A 7 14.08 12.48 -5.52
N LEU A 8 12.86 12.45 -4.97
CA LEU A 8 12.57 11.74 -3.74
C LEU A 8 12.65 10.22 -3.93
N GLY A 9 12.74 9.71 -5.16
CA GLY A 9 12.80 8.27 -5.44
C GLY A 9 11.50 7.58 -5.03
N VAL A 10 10.38 8.25 -5.29
CA VAL A 10 9.00 7.81 -5.02
C VAL A 10 8.15 8.24 -6.24
N ASN A 11 7.09 7.51 -6.55
CA ASN A 11 6.18 7.80 -7.66
C ASN A 11 5.59 9.23 -7.57
N GLU A 12 5.30 9.84 -8.72
CA GLU A 12 4.77 11.21 -8.85
C GLU A 12 3.53 11.45 -7.97
N HIS A 13 2.64 10.46 -7.90
CA HIS A 13 1.45 10.49 -7.04
C HIS A 13 1.79 10.63 -5.55
N HIS A 14 2.78 9.86 -5.08
CA HIS A 14 3.22 9.91 -3.69
C HIS A 14 4.09 11.13 -3.41
N GLU A 15 4.81 11.66 -4.41
CA GLU A 15 5.54 12.93 -4.30
C GLU A 15 4.57 14.11 -4.08
N GLU A 16 3.45 14.16 -4.80
CA GLU A 16 2.40 15.17 -4.62
C GLU A 16 1.80 15.12 -3.21
N ILE A 17 1.58 13.91 -2.69
CA ILE A 17 1.10 13.69 -1.31
C ILE A 17 2.15 14.19 -0.29
N ILE A 18 3.43 13.91 -0.48
CA ILE A 18 4.49 14.43 0.41
C ILE A 18 4.54 15.96 0.36
N ARG A 19 4.36 16.56 -0.82
CA ARG A 19 4.31 18.02 -0.99
C ARG A 19 3.15 18.64 -0.22
N HIS A 20 1.96 18.02 -0.27
CA HIS A 20 0.81 18.43 0.53
C HIS A 20 1.09 18.33 2.02
N TYR A 21 1.72 17.25 2.49
CA TYR A 21 2.11 17.11 3.89
C TYR A 21 3.10 18.18 4.35
N VAL A 22 4.13 18.49 3.54
CA VAL A 22 5.13 19.52 3.85
C VAL A 22 4.47 20.89 3.95
N ARG A 23 3.53 21.21 3.05
CA ARG A 23 2.77 22.45 3.11
C ARG A 23 1.90 22.52 4.37
N PHE A 24 1.12 21.48 4.64
CA PHE A 24 0.28 21.39 5.84
C PHE A 24 1.09 21.56 7.13
N SER A 25 2.23 20.88 7.21
CA SER A 25 3.16 20.99 8.35
C SER A 25 3.71 22.40 8.52
N GLY A 26 3.99 23.09 7.40
CA GLY A 26 4.40 24.50 7.40
C GLY A 26 3.31 25.43 7.92
N GLU A 27 2.06 25.23 7.51
CA GLU A 27 0.91 25.99 8.00
C GLU A 27 0.70 25.74 9.51
N GLN A 28 0.82 24.48 9.96
CA GLN A 28 0.70 24.11 11.37
C GLN A 28 1.82 24.72 12.24
N LYS A 29 3.05 24.79 11.73
CA LYS A 29 4.18 25.47 12.37
C LYS A 29 3.88 26.94 12.65
N ILE A 30 3.35 27.66 11.65
CA ILE A 30 3.02 29.09 11.77
C ILE A 30 1.93 29.29 12.83
N VAL A 31 0.92 28.42 12.87
CA VAL A 31 -0.14 28.47 13.90
C VAL A 31 0.45 28.20 15.29
N GLY A 32 1.35 27.22 15.42
CA GLY A 32 2.04 26.91 16.67
C GLY A 32 2.84 28.09 17.21
N LEU A 33 3.68 28.70 16.38
CA LEU A 33 4.49 29.88 16.74
C LEU A 33 3.61 31.08 17.13
N ARG A 34 2.52 31.34 16.40
CA ARG A 34 1.55 32.39 16.77
C ARG A 34 0.91 32.15 18.13
N SER A 35 0.54 30.90 18.43
CA SER A 35 -0.03 30.56 19.74
C SER A 35 0.98 30.72 20.87
N PHE A 36 2.25 30.41 20.61
CA PHE A 36 3.35 30.61 21.56
C PHE A 36 3.58 32.10 21.84
N HIS A 37 3.67 32.93 20.79
CA HIS A 37 3.84 34.37 20.95
C HIS A 37 2.68 35.01 21.73
N ALA A 38 1.43 34.59 21.46
CA ALA A 38 0.27 35.05 22.22
C ALA A 38 0.37 34.67 23.71
N ALA A 39 0.76 33.44 24.02
CA ALA A 39 0.94 32.99 25.41
C ALA A 39 2.11 33.70 26.12
N ALA A 40 3.20 33.99 25.39
CA ALA A 40 4.36 34.72 25.89
C ALA A 40 3.99 36.19 26.21
N ASP A 41 3.25 36.84 25.32
CA ASP A 41 2.73 38.19 25.55
C ASP A 41 1.73 38.23 26.72
N ASP A 42 0.83 37.24 26.82
CA ASP A 42 -0.11 37.15 27.94
C ASP A 42 0.62 36.99 29.28
N PHE A 43 1.64 36.12 29.33
CA PHE A 43 2.46 35.92 30.54
C PHE A 43 3.21 37.20 30.94
N LYS A 44 3.81 37.88 29.95
CA LYS A 44 4.47 39.17 30.12
C LYS A 44 3.51 40.22 30.69
N ASN A 45 2.34 40.38 30.07
CA ASN A 45 1.33 41.36 30.51
C ASN A 45 0.75 41.05 31.89
N GLN A 46 0.59 39.77 32.24
CA GLN A 46 0.00 39.34 33.52
C GLN A 46 0.98 39.46 34.69
N ARG A 47 2.30 39.30 34.45
CA ARG A 47 3.31 39.29 35.52
C ARG A 47 4.05 40.61 35.72
N LEU A 48 4.20 41.43 34.67
CA LEU A 48 4.86 42.74 34.76
C LEU A 48 3.93 43.90 35.15
N SER A 49 2.61 43.66 35.19
CA SER A 49 1.64 44.69 35.63
C SER A 49 1.54 44.80 37.15
N ASP A 50 2.04 43.80 37.89
CA ASP A 50 2.07 43.78 39.35
C ASP A 50 3.53 43.80 39.82
N GLU A 51 3.91 44.87 40.54
CA GLU A 51 5.15 45.08 41.32
C GLU A 51 6.29 45.92 40.67
N GLU A 52 6.53 47.10 41.26
CA GLU A 52 7.79 47.86 41.18
C GLU A 52 8.82 47.18 42.08
N MET A 53 9.94 46.68 41.54
CA MET A 53 11.30 46.67 42.16
C MET A 53 12.32 45.95 41.25
N MET A 54 12.49 46.48 40.05
CA MET A 54 13.69 46.47 39.18
C MET A 54 13.34 47.50 38.08
N THR A 55 14.27 48.06 37.31
CA THR A 55 13.85 48.90 36.17
C THR A 55 13.01 48.02 35.26
N ALA A 56 11.68 48.16 35.26
CA ALA A 56 10.76 47.21 34.59
C ALA A 56 11.16 46.99 33.13
N ASN A 57 11.78 48.01 32.52
CA ASN A 57 12.34 47.98 31.18
C ASN A 57 13.50 46.99 31.00
N GLU A 58 14.41 46.85 31.97
CA GLU A 58 15.56 45.92 31.88
C GLU A 58 15.08 44.46 32.00
N VAL A 59 14.16 44.19 32.93
CA VAL A 59 13.52 42.85 33.03
C VAL A 59 12.71 42.55 31.77
N HIS A 60 12.08 43.58 31.19
CA HIS A 60 11.35 43.43 29.95
C HIS A 60 12.26 43.10 28.76
N GLU A 61 13.43 43.74 28.67
CA GLU A 61 14.43 43.48 27.63
C GLU A 61 15.02 42.07 27.74
N PHE A 62 15.39 41.63 28.95
CA PHE A 62 15.88 40.27 29.19
C PHE A 62 14.83 39.19 28.89
N LEU A 63 13.56 39.44 29.24
CA LEU A 63 12.47 38.50 28.93
C LEU A 63 12.22 38.41 27.43
N ASN A 64 12.27 39.53 26.70
CA ASN A 64 12.13 39.52 25.24
C ASN A 64 13.30 38.74 24.60
N GLU A 65 14.54 38.97 25.04
CA GLU A 65 15.70 38.25 24.52
C GLU A 65 15.58 36.74 24.79
N PHE A 66 15.10 36.35 25.97
CA PHE A 66 14.87 34.95 26.31
C PHE A 66 13.74 34.31 25.50
N ILE A 67 12.64 35.03 25.27
CA ILE A 67 11.52 34.57 24.42
C ILE A 67 12.00 34.37 22.98
N ASP A 68 12.80 35.29 22.45
CA ASP A 68 13.40 35.18 21.11
C ASP A 68 14.30 33.95 20.96
N ILE A 69 15.08 33.63 22.00
CA ILE A 69 15.92 32.43 22.01
C ILE A 69 15.05 31.17 22.05
N LEU A 70 14.03 31.14 22.91
CA LEU A 70 13.09 30.02 23.00
C LEU A 70 12.30 29.82 21.71
N GLU A 71 11.90 30.90 21.03
CA GLU A 71 11.20 30.83 19.75
C GLU A 71 12.07 30.14 18.70
N LYS A 72 13.35 30.52 18.61
CA LYS A 72 14.29 29.90 17.66
C LYS A 72 14.51 28.42 17.94
N GLU A 73 14.68 28.04 19.21
CA GLU A 73 14.82 26.64 19.62
C GLU A 73 13.55 25.84 19.31
N PHE A 74 12.37 26.39 19.61
CA PHE A 74 11.09 25.74 19.31
C PHE A 74 10.83 25.64 17.82
N GLU A 75 11.18 26.67 17.05
CA GLU A 75 11.11 26.67 15.60
C GLU A 75 12.00 25.57 15.00
N GLN A 76 13.22 25.43 15.52
CA GLN A 76 14.18 24.42 15.11
C GLN A 76 13.69 23.01 15.42
N GLU A 77 13.17 22.78 16.63
CA GLU A 77 12.64 21.47 17.04
C GLU A 77 11.40 21.10 16.23
N LEU A 78 10.45 22.02 16.06
CA LEU A 78 9.28 21.80 15.21
C LEU A 78 9.71 21.45 13.78
N THR A 79 10.63 22.22 13.19
CA THR A 79 11.16 21.97 11.85
C THR A 79 11.82 20.60 11.75
N HIS A 80 12.58 20.21 12.76
CA HIS A 80 13.19 18.89 12.85
C HIS A 80 12.13 17.78 12.87
N GLN A 81 11.12 17.91 13.74
CA GLN A 81 10.03 16.94 13.85
C GLN A 81 9.25 16.77 12.53
N TYR A 82 8.94 17.87 11.83
CA TYR A 82 8.28 17.80 10.52
C TYR A 82 9.14 17.09 9.46
N ARG A 83 10.45 17.32 9.45
CA ARG A 83 11.38 16.64 8.54
C ARG A 83 11.46 15.14 8.82
N VAL A 84 11.50 14.75 10.11
CA VAL A 84 11.48 13.35 10.53
C VAL A 84 10.17 12.68 10.11
N ASN A 85 9.03 13.34 10.32
CA ASN A 85 7.73 12.82 9.89
C ASN A 85 7.62 12.70 8.37
N ALA A 86 8.11 13.68 7.61
CA ALA A 86 8.15 13.62 6.15
C ALA A 86 9.04 12.45 5.66
N LEU A 87 10.15 12.18 6.34
CA LEU A 87 10.99 11.02 6.05
C LEU A 87 10.27 9.70 6.32
N LEU A 88 9.51 9.60 7.42
CA LEU A 88 8.70 8.43 7.72
C LEU A 88 7.63 8.19 6.64
N ILE A 89 6.92 9.24 6.20
CA ILE A 89 5.93 9.16 5.12
C ILE A 89 6.59 8.69 3.82
N LYS A 90 7.78 9.23 3.51
CA LYS A 90 8.58 8.76 2.36
C LYS A 90 8.87 7.26 2.45
N GLN A 91 9.35 6.78 3.60
CA GLN A 91 9.66 5.36 3.80
C GLN A 91 8.40 4.49 3.66
N LEU A 92 7.27 4.94 4.18
CA LEU A 92 5.99 4.24 4.05
C LEU A 92 5.55 4.11 2.59
N PHE A 93 5.71 5.17 1.78
CA PHE A 93 5.38 5.11 0.36
C PHE A 93 6.34 4.25 -0.44
N GLN A 94 7.64 4.28 -0.13
CA GLN A 94 8.61 3.38 -0.74
C GLN A 94 8.29 1.91 -0.45
N GLN A 95 7.85 1.61 0.77
CA GLN A 95 7.34 0.27 1.09
C GLN A 95 6.05 -0.01 0.32
N ALA A 96 5.04 0.87 0.36
CA ALA A 96 3.78 0.64 -0.36
C ALA A 96 3.98 0.39 -1.86
N GLU A 97 4.95 1.07 -2.49
CA GLU A 97 5.32 0.87 -3.90
C GLU A 97 5.90 -0.51 -4.18
N GLN A 98 6.72 -1.06 -3.28
CA GLN A 98 7.22 -2.45 -3.40
C GLN A 98 6.06 -3.46 -3.43
N TRP A 99 4.92 -3.10 -2.84
CA TRP A 99 3.70 -3.90 -2.81
C TRP A 99 2.65 -3.47 -3.85
N PHE A 100 3.01 -2.57 -4.77
CA PHE A 100 2.12 -1.98 -5.79
C PHE A 100 0.84 -1.34 -5.22
N LEU A 101 0.89 -0.86 -3.97
CA LEU A 101 -0.23 -0.18 -3.33
C LEU A 101 -0.20 1.32 -3.63
N LYS A 102 -1.37 1.88 -3.94
CA LYS A 102 -1.59 3.32 -3.97
C LYS A 102 -2.18 3.74 -2.63
N LEU A 103 -1.41 4.47 -1.83
CA LEU A 103 -1.89 5.04 -0.57
C LEU A 103 -2.38 6.46 -0.81
N ASN A 104 -3.63 6.73 -0.43
CA ASN A 104 -4.22 8.06 -0.44
C ASN A 104 -4.52 8.49 1.00
N PRO A 105 -3.52 9.02 1.74
CA PRO A 105 -3.81 9.59 3.04
C PRO A 105 -4.68 10.84 2.86
N ASN A 106 -5.70 10.96 3.70
CA ASN A 106 -6.54 12.15 3.72
C ASN A 106 -5.99 13.14 4.76
N PHE A 107 -5.46 14.26 4.30
CA PHE A 107 -4.90 15.30 5.16
C PHE A 107 -5.96 16.05 5.98
N ASP A 108 -7.21 16.12 5.53
CA ASP A 108 -8.30 16.79 6.25
C ASP A 108 -8.62 16.09 7.59
N GLN A 109 -8.30 14.81 7.70
CA GLN A 109 -8.49 14.06 8.94
C GLN A 109 -7.46 14.42 10.02
N LEU A 110 -6.32 15.01 9.66
CA LEU A 110 -5.28 15.38 10.62
C LEU A 110 -5.68 16.58 11.50
N GLU A 111 -6.65 17.39 11.10
CA GLU A 111 -7.20 18.48 11.93
C GLU A 111 -8.34 18.02 12.84
N ASN A 112 -8.81 16.78 12.68
CA ASN A 112 -9.94 16.29 13.42
C ASN A 112 -9.57 16.05 14.89
N ARG A 113 -9.96 16.98 15.77
CA ARG A 113 -9.72 16.91 17.22
C ARG A 113 -10.17 15.60 17.84
N ARG A 114 -11.25 14.98 17.34
CA ARG A 114 -11.73 13.69 17.87
C ARG A 114 -10.77 12.54 17.56
N LEU A 115 -10.14 12.53 16.38
CA LEU A 115 -9.14 11.52 16.04
C LEU A 115 -7.85 11.75 16.84
N ILE A 116 -7.47 13.00 17.05
CA ILE A 116 -6.33 13.37 17.92
C ILE A 116 -6.58 12.92 19.36
N ASP A 117 -7.77 13.18 19.90
CA ASP A 117 -8.16 12.75 21.25
C ASP A 117 -8.14 11.22 21.38
N LEU A 118 -8.60 10.50 20.36
CA LEU A 118 -8.54 9.04 20.33
C LEU A 118 -7.08 8.53 20.35
N ILE A 119 -6.18 9.18 19.61
CA ILE A 119 -4.75 8.86 19.64
C ILE A 119 -4.16 9.15 21.03
N ARG A 120 -4.52 10.29 21.66
CA ARG A 120 -4.10 10.61 23.03
C ARG A 120 -4.55 9.54 24.03
N ASP A 121 -5.81 9.11 23.93
CA ASP A 121 -6.35 8.07 24.80
C ASP A 121 -5.65 6.73 24.56
N TYR A 122 -5.34 6.41 23.29
CA TYR A 122 -4.55 5.25 22.92
C TYR A 122 -3.12 5.31 23.49
N GLU A 123 -2.44 6.46 23.40
CA GLU A 123 -1.11 6.66 23.98
C GLU A 123 -1.14 6.44 25.49
N GLN A 124 -2.08 7.07 26.21
CA GLN A 124 -2.21 6.89 27.65
C GLN A 124 -2.41 5.42 28.04
N GLN A 125 -3.24 4.69 27.30
CA GLN A 125 -3.46 3.27 27.55
C GLN A 125 -2.23 2.40 27.22
N ASN A 126 -1.48 2.74 26.16
CA ASN A 126 -0.32 1.95 25.75
C ASN A 126 0.94 2.26 26.56
N LEU A 127 1.20 3.53 26.93
CA LEU A 127 2.26 3.86 27.87
C LEU A 127 2.08 3.12 29.21
N ASN A 128 0.84 2.98 29.68
CA ASN A 128 0.52 2.20 30.87
C ASN A 128 0.77 0.69 30.67
N LYS A 129 0.51 0.15 29.48
CA LYS A 129 0.79 -1.26 29.13
C LYS A 129 2.28 -1.55 28.93
N ILE A 130 3.04 -0.61 28.34
CA ILE A 130 4.50 -0.75 28.11
C ILE A 130 5.25 -0.71 29.44
N LYS A 131 4.82 0.14 30.39
CA LYS A 131 5.34 0.11 31.78
C LYS A 131 5.09 -1.23 32.48
N ALA A 132 4.01 -1.94 32.12
CA ALA A 132 3.68 -3.27 32.67
C ALA A 132 4.33 -4.45 31.92
N LYS A 133 4.75 -4.27 30.66
CA LYS A 133 5.42 -5.29 29.83
C LYS A 133 6.77 -4.75 29.37
N GLY A 134 7.80 -4.91 30.19
CA GLY A 134 9.15 -4.46 29.88
C GLY A 134 9.61 -4.84 28.46
N ASN A 135 10.04 -3.82 27.71
CA ASN A 135 10.78 -3.81 26.44
C ASN A 135 11.14 -5.19 25.85
N LYS A 136 10.21 -5.82 25.11
CA LYS A 136 10.51 -7.03 24.31
C LYS A 136 10.00 -6.99 22.87
N GLN A 137 9.75 -5.82 22.30
CA GLN A 137 9.31 -5.69 20.91
C GLN A 137 9.90 -4.44 20.25
N ALA A 138 11.23 -4.35 20.22
CA ALA A 138 11.91 -3.49 19.28
C ALA A 138 12.65 -4.45 18.32
N ASN A 139 12.40 -4.30 17.02
CA ASN A 139 12.98 -5.10 15.91
C ASN A 139 12.08 -6.18 15.31
N THR A 140 10.76 -5.99 15.31
CA THR A 140 9.99 -6.49 14.16
C THR A 140 9.89 -5.30 13.21
N LEU A 141 10.75 -5.30 12.19
CA LEU A 141 10.51 -4.53 10.97
C LEU A 141 9.04 -4.76 10.59
N MET A 142 8.35 -3.76 10.04
CA MET A 142 6.96 -3.89 9.61
C MET A 142 6.81 -5.06 8.62
N ASP A 143 6.59 -6.26 9.16
CA ASP A 143 6.27 -7.43 8.39
C ASP A 143 4.81 -7.29 7.95
N PRO A 144 4.49 -7.59 6.69
CA PRO A 144 3.13 -7.51 6.21
C PRO A 144 2.26 -8.47 7.02
N ILE A 145 1.34 -7.91 7.82
CA ILE A 145 0.34 -8.65 8.61
C ILE A 145 -0.65 -9.48 7.73
N ASN A 146 -0.51 -9.46 6.40
CA ASN A 146 -1.54 -9.93 5.48
C ASN A 146 -1.26 -11.25 4.74
N ASP A 147 -0.08 -11.86 4.89
CA ASP A 147 0.30 -12.98 4.00
C ASP A 147 -0.34 -14.33 4.34
N THR A 148 -1.43 -14.36 5.11
CA THR A 148 -2.13 -15.61 5.47
C THR A 148 -3.54 -15.72 4.93
N LYS A 149 -4.24 -14.64 4.55
CA LYS A 149 -5.65 -14.78 4.11
C LYS A 149 -5.82 -14.64 2.61
N SER A 150 -5.29 -13.57 2.02
CA SER A 150 -5.37 -13.33 0.58
C SER A 150 -4.56 -14.36 -0.21
N THR A 151 -3.33 -14.66 0.22
CA THR A 151 -2.47 -15.70 -0.38
C THR A 151 -3.03 -17.11 -0.25
N ILE A 152 -3.70 -17.44 0.86
CA ILE A 152 -4.39 -18.74 1.00
C ILE A 152 -5.56 -18.81 0.02
N LEU A 153 -6.39 -17.77 -0.09
CA LEU A 153 -7.50 -17.74 -1.05
C LEU A 153 -7.00 -17.83 -2.50
N LEU A 154 -5.94 -17.09 -2.83
CA LEU A 154 -5.34 -17.12 -4.17
C LEU A 154 -4.75 -18.49 -4.48
N LYS A 155 -4.03 -19.11 -3.53
CA LYS A 155 -3.48 -20.45 -3.67
C LYS A 155 -4.58 -21.51 -3.81
N THR A 156 -5.69 -21.34 -3.10
CA THR A 156 -6.87 -22.22 -3.20
C THR A 156 -7.53 -22.10 -4.57
N GLU A 157 -7.68 -20.88 -5.09
CA GLU A 157 -8.25 -20.67 -6.42
C GLU A 157 -7.32 -21.16 -7.53
N ILE A 158 -6.00 -20.96 -7.39
CA ILE A 158 -5.00 -21.53 -8.32
C ILE A 158 -5.10 -23.06 -8.33
N GLN A 159 -5.21 -23.70 -7.17
CA GLN A 159 -5.34 -25.14 -7.08
C GLN A 159 -6.66 -25.65 -7.71
N ARG A 160 -7.77 -24.94 -7.49
CA ARG A 160 -9.06 -25.24 -8.11
C ARG A 160 -9.00 -25.11 -9.64
N LEU A 161 -8.38 -24.05 -10.15
CA LEU A 161 -8.19 -23.83 -11.58
C LEU A 161 -7.28 -24.89 -12.20
N GLN A 162 -6.21 -25.30 -11.52
CA GLN A 162 -5.34 -26.39 -11.95
C GLN A 162 -6.11 -27.72 -12.05
N GLN A 163 -6.89 -28.07 -11.02
CA GLN A 163 -7.74 -29.28 -11.04
C GLN A 163 -8.77 -29.25 -12.18
N SER A 164 -9.40 -28.09 -12.42
CA SER A 164 -10.33 -27.93 -13.54
C SER A 164 -9.63 -28.10 -14.89
N ASN A 165 -8.44 -27.54 -15.05
CA ASN A 165 -7.63 -27.69 -16.26
C ASN A 165 -7.21 -29.14 -16.48
N ASP A 166 -6.79 -29.85 -15.44
CA ASP A 166 -6.39 -31.25 -15.55
C ASP A 166 -7.58 -32.15 -15.90
N HIS A 167 -8.76 -31.87 -15.32
CA HIS A 167 -9.99 -32.55 -15.68
C HIS A 167 -10.41 -32.29 -17.14
N LEU A 168 -10.27 -31.03 -17.60
CA LEU A 168 -10.53 -30.67 -19.00
C LEU A 168 -9.56 -31.38 -19.95
N LYS A 169 -8.26 -31.41 -19.63
CA LYS A 169 -7.26 -32.14 -20.42
C LYS A 169 -7.55 -33.63 -20.48
N GLN A 170 -7.98 -34.25 -19.37
CA GLN A 170 -8.38 -35.66 -19.37
C GLN A 170 -9.60 -35.92 -20.25
N ARG A 171 -10.62 -35.05 -20.22
CA ARG A 171 -11.77 -35.16 -21.14
C ARG A 171 -11.35 -35.00 -22.59
N LEU A 172 -10.48 -34.03 -22.87
CA LEU A 172 -9.99 -33.77 -24.22
C LEU A 172 -9.24 -34.99 -24.76
N SER A 173 -8.35 -35.60 -23.96
CA SER A 173 -7.66 -36.83 -24.33
C SER A 173 -8.59 -38.03 -24.55
N LYS A 174 -9.72 -38.11 -23.83
CA LYS A 174 -10.73 -39.15 -24.10
C LYS A 174 -11.41 -38.92 -25.44
N TYR A 175 -11.85 -37.68 -25.71
CA TYR A 175 -12.48 -37.34 -26.99
C TYR A 175 -11.53 -37.54 -28.17
N GLU A 176 -10.23 -37.22 -28.01
CA GLU A 176 -9.22 -37.49 -29.05
C GLU A 176 -9.10 -39.00 -29.35
N LYS A 177 -9.12 -39.86 -28.33
CA LYS A 177 -9.10 -41.33 -28.53
C LYS A 177 -10.39 -41.86 -29.15
N ASP A 178 -11.53 -41.33 -28.76
CA ASP A 178 -12.82 -41.70 -29.33
C ASP A 178 -12.89 -41.29 -30.82
N ASP A 179 -12.37 -40.12 -31.16
CA ASP A 179 -12.28 -39.64 -32.55
C ASP A 179 -11.29 -40.48 -33.40
N GLU A 180 -10.15 -40.87 -32.82
CA GLU A 180 -9.19 -41.77 -33.47
C GLU A 180 -9.82 -43.16 -33.73
N LEU A 181 -10.57 -43.71 -32.77
CA LEU A 181 -11.28 -44.97 -32.93
C LEU A 181 -12.37 -44.88 -34.01
N LEU A 182 -13.13 -43.78 -34.02
CA LEU A 182 -14.17 -43.55 -35.02
C LEU A 182 -13.57 -43.44 -36.43
N ASN A 183 -12.44 -42.75 -36.58
CA ASN A 183 -11.70 -42.66 -37.83
C ASN A 183 -11.19 -44.03 -38.31
N GLN A 184 -10.69 -44.87 -37.42
CA GLN A 184 -10.30 -46.26 -37.76
C GLN A 184 -11.50 -47.08 -38.25
N GLN A 185 -12.64 -46.99 -37.56
CA GLN A 185 -13.87 -47.65 -38.00
C GLN A 185 -14.36 -47.12 -39.36
N LEU A 186 -14.24 -45.82 -39.60
CA LEU A 186 -14.59 -45.22 -40.89
C LEU A 186 -13.67 -45.72 -42.02
N GLU A 187 -12.36 -45.84 -41.76
CA GLU A 187 -11.42 -46.43 -42.73
C GLU A 187 -11.74 -47.90 -43.02
N GLU A 188 -12.03 -48.71 -41.99
CA GLU A 188 -12.40 -50.12 -42.14
C GLU A 188 -13.69 -50.28 -42.95
N THR A 189 -14.72 -49.49 -42.63
CA THR A 189 -15.99 -49.52 -43.37
C THR A 189 -15.82 -49.08 -44.82
N THR A 190 -14.99 -48.05 -45.08
CA THR A 190 -14.66 -47.60 -46.43
C THR A 190 -13.95 -48.71 -47.23
N ARG A 191 -12.99 -49.41 -46.62
CA ARG A 191 -12.32 -50.56 -47.26
C ARG A 191 -13.28 -51.71 -47.56
N LEU A 192 -14.18 -52.02 -46.63
CA LEU A 192 -15.19 -53.06 -46.82
C LEU A 192 -16.19 -52.71 -47.94
N ILE A 193 -16.57 -51.43 -48.06
CA ILE A 193 -17.44 -50.95 -49.15
C ILE A 193 -16.70 -51.11 -50.48
N SER A 194 -15.46 -50.63 -50.59
CA SER A 194 -14.64 -50.77 -51.80
C SER A 194 -14.50 -52.24 -52.23
N ASN A 195 -14.19 -53.14 -51.29
CA ASN A 195 -14.08 -54.57 -51.58
C ASN A 195 -15.42 -55.16 -52.06
N LYS A 196 -16.55 -54.74 -51.46
CA LYS A 196 -17.88 -55.19 -51.90
C LYS A 196 -18.22 -54.67 -53.29
N GLU A 197 -17.91 -53.42 -53.60
CA GLU A 197 -18.10 -52.84 -54.94
C GLU A 197 -17.29 -53.59 -56.01
N GLU A 198 -16.04 -53.94 -55.71
CA GLU A 198 -15.21 -54.77 -56.60
C GLU A 198 -15.83 -56.16 -56.81
N THR A 199 -16.28 -56.83 -55.74
CA THR A 199 -16.92 -58.15 -55.87
C THR A 199 -18.24 -58.09 -56.64
N PHE A 200 -18.99 -56.99 -56.52
CA PHE A 200 -20.24 -56.78 -57.23
C PHE A 200 -19.98 -56.56 -58.73
N SER A 201 -18.96 -55.77 -59.05
CA SER A 201 -18.51 -55.51 -60.43
C SER A 201 -18.03 -56.80 -61.11
N GLN A 202 -17.24 -57.63 -60.41
CA GLN A 202 -16.83 -58.95 -60.91
C GLN A 202 -18.00 -59.90 -61.15
N LYS A 203 -19.03 -59.87 -60.29
CA LYS A 203 -20.25 -60.68 -60.48
C LYS A 203 -21.08 -60.22 -61.67
N LEU A 204 -21.16 -58.91 -61.92
CA LEU A 204 -21.80 -58.35 -63.11
C LEU A 204 -21.08 -58.81 -64.39
N GLU A 205 -19.76 -58.67 -64.45
CA GLU A 205 -18.97 -59.13 -65.61
C GLU A 205 -19.08 -60.65 -65.85
N SER A 206 -19.16 -61.45 -64.78
CA SER A 206 -19.35 -62.90 -64.86
C SER A 206 -20.75 -63.29 -65.36
N ASN A 207 -21.78 -62.52 -65.01
CA ASN A 207 -23.13 -62.71 -65.51
C ASN A 207 -23.28 -62.26 -66.97
N GLU A 208 -22.64 -61.16 -67.37
CA GLU A 208 -22.63 -60.71 -68.77
C GLU A 208 -21.92 -61.71 -69.68
N LYS A 209 -20.87 -62.40 -69.21
CA LYS A 209 -20.19 -63.47 -69.97
C LYS A 209 -20.99 -64.78 -70.08
N ARG A 210 -22.10 -64.90 -69.34
CA ARG A 210 -22.96 -66.10 -69.31
C ARG A 210 -24.22 -65.96 -70.19
N LEU A 211 -24.51 -64.77 -70.70
CA LEU A 211 -25.54 -64.48 -71.69
C LEU A 211 -24.97 -64.55 -73.11
#